data_AF-A0A8H5EH09-F1
#
_entry.id   AF-A0A8H5EH09-F1
#
_cell.length_a   1.000
_cell.length_b   1.000
_cell.length_c   1.000
_cell.angle_alpha   90.00
_cell.angle_beta   90.00
_cell.angle_gamma   90.00
#
_symmetry.space_group_name_H-M   'P 1'
#
loop_
_entity.id
_entity.type
_entity.pdbx_description
1 polymer ?
#
loop_
_entity_poly.entity_id
_entity_poly.type
_entity_poly.pdbx_seq_one_letter_code
_entity_poly.pdbx_strand_id
1 'polypeptide(L)' 'NIVMSGGTTMYPGLSDRMQKEITALAPSSMKVKIIAPPERKYSVWIGGSILASLSTFQQMWISKQEYDESGPSIVHRKCF' A
#
# COMPACT_ATOMS: atom_id res chain seq x y z
N ASN A 1 -7.55 11.55 0.69
CA ASN A 1 -7.80 10.40 -0.21
C ASN A 1 -7.64 9.13 0.60
N ILE A 2 -8.60 8.21 0.54
CA ILE A 2 -8.52 6.89 1.19
C ILE A 2 -8.62 5.84 0.07
N VAL A 3 -7.59 5.02 -0.08
CA VAL A 3 -7.53 3.98 -1.13
C VAL A 3 -7.81 2.62 -0.50
N MET A 4 -8.80 1.91 -1.04
CA MET A 4 -9.14 0.56 -0.59
C MET A 4 -8.36 -0.47 -1.41
N SER A 5 -7.73 -1.43 -0.72
CA SER A 5 -7.00 -2.54 -1.33
C SER A 5 -7.22 -3.84 -0.56
N GLY A 6 -7.05 -4.98 -1.23
CA GLY A 6 -7.19 -6.31 -0.64
C GLY A 6 -8.58 -6.93 -0.80
N GLY A 7 -8.64 -8.27 -0.71
CA GLY A 7 -9.84 -9.06 -1.04
C GLY A 7 -11.08 -8.74 -0.20
N THR A 8 -10.91 -8.51 1.11
CA THR A 8 -12.02 -8.17 2.02
C THR A 8 -12.69 -6.84 1.66
N THR A 9 -12.00 -5.95 0.94
CA THR A 9 -12.59 -4.68 0.48
C THR A 9 -13.55 -4.86 -0.71
N MET A 10 -13.67 -6.07 -1.24
CA MET A 10 -14.51 -6.39 -2.41
C MET A 10 -15.98 -6.64 -2.08
N TYR A 11 -16.36 -6.68 -0.80
CA TYR A 11 -17.75 -6.87 -0.41
C TYR A 11 -18.64 -5.77 -1.03
N PRO A 12 -19.78 -6.13 -1.65
CA PRO A 12 -20.71 -5.16 -2.22
C PRO A 12 -21.14 -4.10 -1.20
N GLY A 13 -21.15 -2.82 -1.60
CA GLY A 13 -21.56 -1.69 -0.76
C GLY A 13 -20.57 -1.27 0.33
N LEU A 14 -19.44 -1.98 0.50
CA LEU A 14 -18.45 -1.63 1.54
C LEU A 14 -17.80 -0.26 1.29
N SER A 15 -17.51 0.09 0.04
CA SER A 15 -16.96 1.41 -0.32
C SER A 15 -17.90 2.54 0.07
N ASP A 16 -19.20 2.34 -0.18
CA ASP A 16 -20.24 3.35 0.06
C ASP A 16 -20.49 3.51 1.55
N ARG A 17 -20.53 2.39 2.29
CA ARG A 17 -20.57 2.40 3.75
C ARG A 17 -19.36 3.15 4.32
N MET A 18 -18.15 2.84 3.84
CA MET A 18 -16.93 3.52 4.29
C MET A 18 -16.99 5.03 4.03
N GLN A 19 -17.45 5.45 2.85
CA GLN A 19 -17.62 6.87 2.54
C GLN A 19 -18.59 7.55 3.51
N LYS A 20 -19.74 6.91 3.81
CA LYS A 20 -20.74 7.44 4.74
C LYS A 20 -20.19 7.58 6.16
N GLU A 21 -19.61 6.51 6.72
CA GLU A 21 -19.11 6.50 8.10
C GLU A 21 -17.97 7.50 8.31
N ILE A 22 -17.01 7.56 7.37
CA ILE A 22 -15.89 8.50 7.48
C ILE A 22 -16.36 9.94 7.30
N THR A 23 -17.32 10.20 6.42
CA THR A 23 -17.88 11.56 6.25
C THR A 23 -18.62 12.02 7.51
N ALA A 24 -19.31 11.11 8.22
CA ALA A 24 -19.99 11.42 9.47
C ALA A 24 -19.03 11.73 10.63
N LEU A 25 -17.84 11.12 10.63
CA LEU A 25 -16.81 11.34 11.65
C LEU A 25 -15.88 12.52 11.34
N ALA A 26 -15.67 12.83 10.06
CA ALA A 26 -14.79 13.90 9.64
C ALA A 26 -15.42 15.29 9.86
N PRO A 27 -14.61 16.34 10.08
CA PRO A 27 -15.09 17.71 10.08
C PRO A 27 -15.80 18.06 8.77
N SER A 28 -16.87 18.86 8.84
CA SER A 28 -17.66 19.26 7.66
C SER A 28 -16.89 20.04 6.60
N SER A 29 -15.76 20.65 6.97
CA SER A 29 -14.84 21.32 6.04
C SER A 29 -13.99 20.35 5.21
N MET A 30 -13.96 19.06 5.56
CA MET A 30 -13.11 18.06 4.93
C MET A 30 -13.87 17.27 3.86
N LYS A 31 -13.34 17.26 2.63
CA LYS A 31 -13.85 16.41 1.55
C LYS A 31 -13.27 14.99 1.64
N VAL A 32 -14.06 14.05 2.11
CA VAL A 32 -13.70 12.62 2.14
C VAL A 32 -13.84 12.04 0.72
N LYS A 33 -12.78 11.38 0.24
CA LYS A 33 -12.76 10.68 -1.05
C LYS A 33 -12.27 9.25 -0.85
N ILE A 34 -13.18 8.29 -0.94
CA ILE A 34 -12.86 6.85 -1.01
C ILE A 34 -12.57 6.48 -2.47
N ILE A 35 -11.49 5.72 -2.69
CA ILE A 35 -11.07 5.21 -4.00
C ILE A 35 -11.01 3.69 -3.90
N ALA A 36 -11.88 2.99 -4.63
CA ALA A 36 -11.94 1.53 -4.64
C ALA A 36 -11.83 1.02 -6.09
N PRO A 37 -10.60 0.82 -6.61
CA PRO A 37 -10.39 0.30 -7.95
C PRO A 37 -11.08 -1.07 -8.15
N PRO A 38 -11.53 -1.43 -9.36
CA PRO A 38 -12.07 -2.76 -9.63
C PRO A 38 -11.04 -3.87 -9.38
N GLU A 39 -9.80 -3.64 -9.79
CA GLU A 39 -8.66 -4.57 -9.64
C GLU A 39 -8.01 -4.54 -8.24
N ARG A 40 -8.68 -3.98 -7.23
CA ARG A 40 -8.07 -3.68 -5.92
C ARG A 40 -7.60 -4.90 -5.12
N LYS A 41 -8.04 -6.10 -5.51
CA LYS A 41 -7.49 -7.38 -5.03
C LYS A 41 -6.01 -7.53 -5.38
N TYR A 42 -5.58 -6.99 -6.51
CA TYR A 42 -4.23 -7.10 -7.04
C TYR A 42 -3.40 -5.82 -6.85
N SER A 43 -3.97 -4.74 -6.31
CA SER A 43 -3.27 -3.45 -6.16
C SER A 43 -1.91 -3.55 -5.47
N VAL A 44 -1.79 -4.39 -4.43
CA VAL A 44 -0.51 -4.61 -3.72
C VAL A 44 0.54 -5.21 -4.65
N TRP A 45 0.15 -6.23 -5.42
CA TRP A 45 1.06 -6.91 -6.35
C TRP A 45 1.46 -6.00 -7.52
N ILE A 46 0.49 -5.28 -8.09
CA ILE A 46 0.74 -4.31 -9.17
C ILE A 46 1.72 -3.23 -8.70
N GLY A 47 1.52 -2.68 -7.49
CA GLY A 47 2.44 -1.72 -6.89
C GLY A 47 3.85 -2.28 -6.74
N GLY A 48 3.99 -3.52 -6.27
CA GLY A 48 5.28 -4.20 -6.17
C GLY A 48 5.96 -4.40 -7.52
N SER A 49 5.21 -4.78 -8.56
CA SER A 49 5.73 -4.95 -9.92
C SER A 49 6.24 -3.62 -10.51
N ILE A 50 5.49 -2.52 -10.32
CA ILE A 50 5.91 -1.19 -10.75
C ILE A 50 7.16 -0.76 -10.00
N LEU A 51 7.16 -0.90 -8.67
CA LEU A 51 8.28 -0.51 -7.80
C LEU A 51 9.55 -1.28 -8.19
N ALA A 52 9.45 -2.59 -8.42
CA ALA A 52 10.56 -3.44 -8.84
C ALA A 52 11.16 -3.05 -10.21
N SER A 53 10.38 -2.39 -11.06
CA SER A 53 10.79 -1.96 -12.39
C SER A 53 11.48 -0.59 -12.41
N LEU A 54 11.50 0.13 -11.27
CA LEU A 54 12.18 1.43 -11.18
C LEU A 54 13.69 1.24 -11.03
N SER A 55 14.48 2.02 -11.77
CA SER A 55 15.95 2.02 -11.63
C SER A 55 16.42 2.40 -10.23
N THR A 56 15.69 3.29 -9.56
CA THR A 56 15.94 3.70 -8.16
C THR A 56 15.74 2.56 -7.17
N PHE A 57 14.96 1.53 -7.52
CA PHE A 57 14.69 0.40 -6.64
C PHE A 57 15.95 -0.44 -6.37
N GLN A 58 16.91 -0.45 -7.30
CA GLN A 58 18.18 -1.17 -7.13
C GLN A 58 18.96 -0.71 -5.89
N GLN A 59 18.89 0.58 -5.55
CA GLN A 59 19.56 1.14 -4.36
C GLN A 59 18.93 0.67 -3.04
N MET A 60 17.69 0.19 -3.09
CA MET A 60 16.95 -0.31 -1.92
C MET A 60 17.14 -1.81 -1.71
N TRP A 61 17.83 -2.51 -2.63
CA TRP A 61 18.10 -3.93 -2.48
C TRP A 61 19.09 -4.19 -1.35
N ILE A 62 18.99 -5.39 -0.78
CA ILE A 62 20.02 -5.98 0.06
C ILE A 62 20.80 -6.93 -0.84
N SER A 63 22.06 -6.62 -1.11
CA SER A 63 22.92 -7.54 -1.86
C SER A 63 23.32 -8.73 -1.00
N LYS A 64 23.74 -9.83 -1.64
CA LYS A 64 24.26 -11.00 -0.92
C LYS A 64 25.44 -10.63 -0.02
N GLN A 65 26.37 -9.83 -0.53
CA GLN A 65 27.54 -9.39 0.24
C GLN A 65 27.14 -8.61 1.50
N GLU A 66 26.21 -7.66 1.36
CA GLU A 66 25.75 -6.87 2.51
C GLU A 66 25.05 -7.74 3.57
N TYR A 67 24.32 -8.77 3.14
CA TYR A 67 23.71 -9.74 4.04
C TYR A 67 24.74 -10.61 4.75
N ASP A 68 25.76 -11.09 4.03
CA ASP A 68 26.84 -11.91 4.61
C ASP A 68 27.66 -11.12 5.64
N GLU A 69 27.84 -9.80 5.44
CA GLU A 69 28.59 -8.91 6.35
C GLU A 69 27.78 -8.46 7.58
N SER A 70 26.51 -8.07 7.38
CA SER A 70 25.67 -7.49 8.45
C SER A 70 24.74 -8.51 9.11
N GLY A 71 24.68 -9.73 8.57
CA GLY A 71 23.74 -10.77 8.96
C GLY A 71 22.28 -10.35 8.75
N PRO A 72 21.33 -11.09 9.37
CA PRO A 72 19.89 -10.85 9.23
C PRO A 72 19.43 -9.44 9.65
N SER A 73 20.20 -8.76 10.50
CA SER A 73 19.86 -7.44 11.05
C SER A 73 19.73 -6.34 9.99
N ILE A 74 20.36 -6.52 8.82
CA ILE A 74 20.31 -5.54 7.73
C ILE A 74 18.90 -5.32 7.18
N VAL A 75 18.03 -6.33 7.26
CA VAL A 75 16.63 -6.22 6.83
C VAL A 75 15.92 -5.12 7.62
N HIS A 76 16.19 -5.01 8.92
CA HIS A 76 15.60 -3.97 9.76
C HIS A 76 16.17 -2.58 9.51
N ARG A 77 17.34 -2.47 8.87
CA ARG A 77 17.96 -1.18 8.53
C ARG A 77 17.54 -0.65 7.17
N LYS A 78 17.27 -1.54 6.20
CA LYS A 78 16.95 -1.16 4.82
C LYS A 78 15.46 -1.22 4.48
N CYS A 79 14.66 -1.98 5.21
CA CYS A 79 13.24 -2.18 4.90
C CYS A 79 12.27 -1.42 5.81
N PHE A 80 12.75 -0.70 6.83
CA PHE A 80 11.93 0.03 7.79
C PHE A 80 12.50 1.42 8.09
#